data_AF-A0A7W5DXC9-F1
#
_entry.id   AF-A0A7W5DXC9-F1
#
_cell.length_a   1.000
_cell.length_b   1.000
_cell.length_c   1.000
_cell.angle_alpha   90.00
_cell.angle_beta   90.00
_cell.angle_gamma   90.00
#
_symmetry.space_group_name_H-M   'P 1'
#
loop_
_entity.id
_entity.type
_entity.pdbx_description
1 polymer ?
#
loop_
_entity_poly.entity_id
_entity_poly.type
_entity_poly.pdbx_seq_one_letter_code
_entity_poly.pdbx_strand_id
1 'polypeptide(L)'
;MKKLDFSDPFQARNWLRALRCDPVSNIRIAPNLSLSRRQLGFAFRSNQFGLRGPNARDGSCVILGTSFAMGFAVDAGMDWYDNLLDYNQWFNAGLPVGPLQWKRLLDSTYRGNRNVAFLIYHPNLLPIANAYHTMTQNGQTAFEFYRWKTGWLDCWKLSRSKRKQLTQRMAIGEIVELEHRGEMFRFNSNYCYIRPDEIEDIVEQQKGTLCQLASTFDSVICLRVPIKEELLPTTHLNKRFEVLKESLEISWSRVKSALAKHVLFCHTAEGFELSHFHGHDTHLNETGNQHLRNQVRKTLEYAGKSDTLCRIDE
;
A
#
# COMPACT_ATOMS: atom_id res chain seq x y z
N MET A 1 -11.56 8.93 -19.64
CA MET A 1 -10.33 9.06 -18.82
C MET A 1 -9.33 8.01 -19.26
N LYS A 2 -8.02 8.30 -19.24
CA LYS A 2 -6.99 7.26 -19.45
C LYS A 2 -7.06 6.27 -18.29
N LYS A 3 -7.04 4.95 -18.58
CA LYS A 3 -6.97 3.90 -17.56
C LYS A 3 -5.64 4.02 -16.81
N LEU A 4 -5.71 3.98 -15.48
CA LEU A 4 -4.56 3.98 -14.60
C LEU A 4 -3.88 2.61 -14.68
N ASP A 5 -2.61 2.58 -15.07
CA ASP A 5 -1.82 1.37 -15.24
C ASP A 5 -0.35 1.66 -14.92
N PHE A 6 0.06 1.46 -13.65
CA PHE A 6 1.46 1.62 -13.26
C PHE A 6 2.35 0.43 -13.67
N SER A 7 1.79 -0.59 -14.32
CA SER A 7 2.59 -1.59 -15.03
C SER A 7 3.10 -1.05 -16.38
N ASP A 8 2.48 0.00 -16.94
CA ASP A 8 3.00 0.74 -18.09
C ASP A 8 4.23 1.57 -17.69
N PRO A 9 5.43 1.31 -18.25
CA PRO A 9 6.64 2.07 -17.97
C PRO A 9 6.50 3.59 -18.20
N PHE A 10 5.64 4.03 -19.13
CA PHE A 10 5.44 5.45 -19.40
C PHE A 10 4.52 6.15 -18.40
N GLN A 11 3.61 5.44 -17.75
CA GLN A 11 2.87 5.98 -16.61
C GLN A 11 3.73 5.91 -15.34
N ALA A 12 4.39 4.76 -15.10
CA ALA A 12 5.27 4.54 -13.96
C ALA A 12 6.41 5.56 -13.88
N ARG A 13 7.03 5.97 -15.00
CA ARG A 13 8.11 6.98 -14.98
C ARG A 13 7.67 8.31 -14.35
N ASN A 14 6.41 8.71 -14.51
CA ASN A 14 5.94 9.99 -13.98
C ASN A 14 5.88 9.92 -12.45
N TRP A 15 5.41 8.79 -11.92
CA TRP A 15 5.46 8.52 -10.50
C TRP A 15 6.89 8.40 -9.98
N LEU A 16 7.74 7.60 -10.64
CA LEU A 16 9.13 7.41 -10.22
C LEU A 16 9.95 8.71 -10.19
N ARG A 17 9.61 9.70 -11.05
CA ARG A 17 10.22 11.04 -11.03
C ARG A 17 9.79 11.90 -9.85
N ALA A 18 8.67 11.59 -9.22
CA ALA A 18 8.24 12.24 -7.99
C ALA A 18 9.08 11.80 -6.78
N LEU A 19 9.71 10.63 -6.87
CA LEU A 19 10.52 10.04 -5.81
C LEU A 19 11.96 10.54 -5.85
N ARG A 20 12.59 10.62 -4.67
CA ARG A 20 13.99 10.95 -4.45
C ARG A 20 14.59 9.96 -3.46
N CYS A 21 15.89 9.72 -3.56
CA CYS A 21 16.61 9.01 -2.52
C CYS A 21 16.57 9.82 -1.22
N ASP A 22 16.38 9.14 -0.10
CA ASP A 22 16.28 9.74 1.23
C ASP A 22 17.06 8.91 2.25
N PRO A 23 17.96 9.49 3.05
CA PRO A 23 18.78 8.69 3.97
C PRO A 23 17.97 8.07 5.11
N VAL A 24 16.78 8.60 5.43
CA VAL A 24 15.94 8.11 6.53
C VAL A 24 15.09 6.92 6.11
N SER A 25 14.32 7.06 5.03
CA SER A 25 13.40 6.03 4.53
C SER A 25 13.82 5.37 3.23
N ASN A 26 15.04 5.64 2.74
CA ASN A 26 15.59 5.22 1.45
C ASN A 26 14.92 5.88 0.23
N ILE A 27 13.60 6.07 0.27
CA ILE A 27 12.85 6.89 -0.69
C ILE A 27 11.95 7.92 0.00
N ARG A 28 11.75 9.07 -0.65
CA ARG A 28 10.80 10.12 -0.27
C ARG A 28 10.18 10.74 -1.51
N ILE A 29 8.97 11.30 -1.39
CA ILE A 29 8.40 12.14 -2.44
C ILE A 29 9.03 13.53 -2.35
N ALA A 30 9.24 14.22 -3.47
CA ALA A 30 9.68 15.62 -3.43
C ALA A 30 8.74 16.45 -2.52
N PRO A 31 9.26 17.27 -1.59
CA PRO A 31 8.43 18.14 -0.73
C PRO A 31 7.60 19.15 -1.53
N ASN A 32 6.40 19.46 -1.03
CA ASN A 32 5.48 20.44 -1.62
C ASN A 32 5.19 20.20 -3.12
N LEU A 33 5.25 18.95 -3.55
CA LEU A 33 5.01 18.57 -4.93
C LEU A 33 3.52 18.56 -5.19
N SER A 34 3.10 19.17 -6.29
CA SER A 34 1.74 19.04 -6.81
C SER A 34 1.78 18.47 -8.22
N LEU A 35 1.15 17.31 -8.42
CA LEU A 35 1.00 16.66 -9.71
C LEU A 35 -0.47 16.62 -10.10
N SER A 36 -0.75 16.98 -11.35
CA SER A 36 -2.11 17.00 -11.89
C SER A 36 -2.56 15.62 -12.36
N ARG A 37 -3.89 15.42 -12.47
CA ARG A 37 -4.49 14.22 -13.10
C ARG A 37 -3.91 13.91 -14.48
N ARG A 38 -3.52 14.93 -15.26
CA ARG A 38 -2.91 14.75 -16.58
C ARG A 38 -1.57 14.00 -16.52
N GLN A 39 -0.82 14.10 -15.42
CA GLN A 39 0.50 13.52 -15.26
C GLN A 39 0.46 12.08 -14.72
N LEU A 40 -0.40 11.81 -13.74
CA LEU A 40 -0.45 10.51 -13.04
C LEU A 40 -1.74 9.71 -13.25
N GLY A 41 -2.78 10.30 -13.85
CA GLY A 41 -4.13 9.75 -13.85
C GLY A 41 -4.97 10.18 -12.64
N PHE A 42 -4.33 10.70 -11.58
CA PHE A 42 -4.94 11.28 -10.39
C PHE A 42 -4.14 12.51 -9.92
N ALA A 43 -4.75 13.37 -9.11
CA ALA A 43 -4.13 14.52 -8.50
C ALA A 43 -3.41 14.10 -7.21
N PHE A 44 -2.12 14.42 -7.12
CA PHE A 44 -1.31 14.08 -5.97
C PHE A 44 -0.66 15.34 -5.39
N ARG A 45 -0.64 15.44 -4.06
CA ARG A 45 0.05 16.50 -3.32
C ARG A 45 0.85 15.91 -2.18
N SER A 46 2.12 16.31 -2.07
CA SER A 46 2.92 16.08 -0.88
C SER A 46 3.02 17.37 -0.05
N ASN A 47 3.21 17.18 1.24
CA ASN A 47 3.41 18.22 2.23
C ASN A 47 4.91 18.62 2.31
N GLN A 48 5.30 19.45 3.28
CA GLN A 48 6.68 19.94 3.39
C GLN A 48 7.69 18.84 3.76
N PHE A 49 7.21 17.68 4.22
CA PHE A 49 8.03 16.51 4.57
C PHE A 49 8.11 15.48 3.44
N GLY A 50 7.50 15.76 2.29
CA GLY A 50 7.45 14.80 1.18
C GLY A 50 6.54 13.60 1.47
N LEU A 51 5.46 13.82 2.21
CA LEU A 51 4.42 12.84 2.57
C LEU A 51 3.04 13.35 2.12
N ARG A 52 2.07 12.45 1.88
CA ARG A 52 0.69 12.88 1.58
C ARG A 52 -0.01 13.34 2.87
N GLY A 53 -0.98 14.25 2.75
CA GLY A 53 -1.81 14.68 3.87
C GLY A 53 -1.35 16.00 4.51
N PRO A 54 -1.83 16.32 5.73
CA PRO A 54 -1.54 17.57 6.42
C PRO A 54 -0.08 17.65 6.88
N ASN A 55 0.33 18.84 7.32
CA ASN A 55 1.62 19.08 7.99
C ASN A 55 1.56 18.82 9.52
N ALA A 56 0.60 18.00 9.98
CA ALA A 56 0.33 17.75 11.40
C ALA A 56 1.35 16.77 12.03
N ARG A 57 2.57 17.23 12.27
CA ARG A 57 3.66 16.43 12.89
C ARG A 57 3.34 15.97 14.31
N ASP A 58 2.39 16.64 14.95
CA ASP A 58 1.93 16.47 16.30
C ASP A 58 0.51 15.90 16.38
N GLY A 59 -0.08 15.50 15.24
CA GLY A 59 -1.40 14.89 15.19
C GLY A 59 -1.48 13.67 16.11
N SER A 60 -2.62 13.46 16.77
CA SER A 60 -2.86 12.37 17.72
C SER A 60 -2.87 10.98 17.06
N CYS A 61 -3.17 10.93 15.76
CA CYS A 61 -3.26 9.70 14.97
C CYS A 61 -2.09 9.60 13.99
N VAL A 62 -1.59 8.40 13.75
CA VAL A 62 -0.57 8.13 12.74
C VAL A 62 -1.05 7.06 11.78
N ILE A 63 -0.89 7.29 10.47
CA ILE A 63 -1.16 6.29 9.44
C ILE A 63 0.16 5.68 8.98
N LEU A 64 0.25 4.35 9.02
CA LEU A 64 1.40 3.55 8.63
C LEU A 64 0.99 2.55 7.56
N GLY A 65 1.86 2.30 6.60
CA GLY A 65 1.60 1.34 5.54
C GLY A 65 2.34 1.67 4.26
N THR A 66 2.15 0.84 3.25
CA THR A 66 2.83 0.95 1.95
C THR A 66 2.12 2.00 1.06
N SER A 67 2.03 1.77 -0.25
CA SER A 67 1.35 2.66 -1.19
C SER A 67 -0.14 2.87 -0.90
N PHE A 68 -0.79 1.93 -0.20
CA PHE A 68 -2.21 2.02 0.19
C PHE A 68 -2.45 3.00 1.35
N ALA A 69 -1.51 3.09 2.30
CA ALA A 69 -1.56 4.14 3.34
C ALA A 69 -1.17 5.51 2.77
N MET A 70 -0.30 5.54 1.77
CA MET A 70 0.14 6.76 1.08
C MET A 70 -0.95 7.37 0.18
N GLY A 71 -2.07 6.68 -0.05
CA GLY A 71 -3.11 7.16 -0.97
C GLY A 71 -2.72 7.19 -2.42
N PHE A 72 -1.99 6.19 -2.87
CA PHE A 72 -1.65 6.10 -4.28
C PHE A 72 -2.88 5.74 -5.13
N ALA A 73 -2.95 6.26 -6.36
CA ALA A 73 -3.99 5.98 -7.35
C ALA A 73 -5.40 6.56 -7.06
N VAL A 74 -5.52 7.51 -6.13
CA VAL A 74 -6.77 8.25 -5.89
C VAL A 74 -6.46 9.74 -5.65
N ASP A 75 -7.37 10.63 -6.05
CA ASP A 75 -7.16 12.07 -5.86
C ASP A 75 -7.05 12.46 -4.37
N ALA A 76 -6.36 13.57 -4.10
CA ALA A 76 -6.36 14.20 -2.79
C ALA A 76 -7.80 14.50 -2.32
N GLY A 77 -8.15 14.08 -1.10
CA GLY A 77 -9.50 14.23 -0.53
C GLY A 77 -10.42 13.02 -0.73
N MET A 78 -10.02 12.04 -1.54
CA MET A 78 -10.82 10.86 -1.87
C MET A 78 -10.32 9.57 -1.22
N ASP A 79 -9.22 9.62 -0.46
CA ASP A 79 -8.69 8.44 0.23
C ASP A 79 -9.57 8.05 1.43
N TRP A 80 -9.42 6.83 1.95
CA TRP A 80 -10.25 6.32 3.03
C TRP A 80 -10.15 7.17 4.31
N TYR A 81 -8.97 7.71 4.63
CA TYR A 81 -8.75 8.55 5.81
C TYR A 81 -9.13 10.02 5.63
N ASP A 82 -9.15 10.54 4.39
CA ASP A 82 -9.27 11.99 4.11
C ASP A 82 -10.59 12.60 4.66
N ASN A 83 -11.67 11.81 4.76
CA ASN A 83 -12.96 12.24 5.35
C ASN A 83 -13.39 11.36 6.53
N LEU A 84 -12.41 10.73 7.18
CA LEU A 84 -12.62 9.94 8.39
C LEU A 84 -11.95 10.60 9.60
N LEU A 85 -10.82 11.26 9.37
CA LEU A 85 -10.01 11.89 10.39
C LEU A 85 -9.99 13.40 10.17
N ASP A 86 -10.15 14.17 11.24
CA ASP A 86 -10.01 15.63 11.22
C ASP A 86 -8.62 16.04 10.70
N TYR A 87 -8.58 16.98 9.75
CA TYR A 87 -7.42 17.32 8.94
C TYR A 87 -6.16 17.65 9.75
N ASN A 88 -6.29 18.23 10.95
CA ASN A 88 -5.13 18.58 11.77
C ASN A 88 -4.73 17.52 12.81
N GLN A 89 -5.42 16.37 12.84
CA GLN A 89 -5.26 15.38 13.90
C GLN A 89 -4.54 14.10 13.49
N TRP A 90 -4.06 14.01 12.24
CA TRP A 90 -3.35 12.83 11.78
C TRP A 90 -2.07 13.16 11.03
N PHE A 91 -1.07 12.30 11.22
CA PHE A 91 0.18 12.30 10.50
C PHE A 91 0.27 11.06 9.62
N ASN A 92 0.47 11.22 8.31
CA ASN A 92 0.64 10.07 7.41
C ASN A 92 2.12 9.77 7.18
N ALA A 93 2.58 8.65 7.74
CA ALA A 93 3.89 8.08 7.53
C ALA A 93 3.89 6.99 6.43
N GLY A 94 2.78 6.85 5.70
CA GLY A 94 2.59 5.91 4.60
C GLY A 94 3.54 6.19 3.44
N LEU A 95 4.36 5.19 3.12
CA LEU A 95 5.31 5.18 2.00
C LEU A 95 5.54 3.74 1.57
N PRO A 96 5.84 3.46 0.28
CA PRO A 96 6.08 2.10 -0.22
C PRO A 96 7.47 1.57 0.20
N VAL A 97 7.64 1.43 1.52
CA VAL A 97 8.85 1.04 2.24
C VAL A 97 8.51 0.04 3.35
N GLY A 98 9.54 -0.55 3.97
CA GLY A 98 9.36 -1.52 5.06
C GLY A 98 9.15 -0.87 6.44
N PRO A 99 8.80 -1.69 7.47
CA PRO A 99 8.59 -1.23 8.84
C PRO A 99 9.76 -0.44 9.44
N LEU A 100 11.00 -0.86 9.17
CA LEU A 100 12.18 -0.15 9.67
C LEU A 100 12.25 1.29 9.16
N GLN A 101 11.88 1.51 7.89
CA GLN A 101 11.86 2.84 7.28
C GLN A 101 10.72 3.69 7.84
N TRP A 102 9.55 3.11 8.12
CA TRP A 102 8.47 3.83 8.82
C TRP A 102 8.91 4.26 10.22
N LYS A 103 9.60 3.38 10.96
CA LYS A 103 10.14 3.72 12.29
C LYS A 103 11.10 4.90 12.21
N ARG A 104 12.11 4.83 11.33
CA ARG A 104 13.08 5.92 11.12
C ARG A 104 12.39 7.22 10.71
N LEU A 105 11.36 7.14 9.87
CA LEU A 105 10.56 8.29 9.49
C LEU A 105 9.87 8.92 10.70
N LEU A 106 9.16 8.12 11.50
CA LEU A 106 8.48 8.63 12.70
C LEU A 106 9.47 9.28 13.66
N ASP A 107 10.60 8.63 13.94
CA ASP A 107 11.60 9.14 14.87
C ASP A 107 12.19 10.50 14.41
N SER A 108 12.41 10.65 13.10
CA SER A 108 12.97 11.88 12.53
C SER A 108 11.95 13.02 12.38
N THR A 109 10.69 12.72 12.03
CA THR A 109 9.70 13.74 11.65
C THR A 109 8.56 13.90 12.65
N TYR A 110 7.99 12.84 13.19
CA TYR A 110 6.81 12.89 14.04
C TYR A 110 7.16 13.34 15.47
N ARG A 111 6.28 14.15 16.07
CA ARG A 111 6.44 14.81 17.38
C ARG A 111 5.19 14.73 18.26
N GLY A 112 4.13 14.07 17.79
CA GLY A 112 2.89 13.92 18.55
C GLY A 112 3.00 12.91 19.69
N ASN A 113 1.92 12.82 20.47
CA ASN A 113 1.83 12.01 21.68
C ASN A 113 1.73 10.49 21.44
N ARG A 114 1.72 10.05 20.17
CA ARG A 114 1.58 8.63 19.77
C ARG A 114 0.34 7.95 20.37
N ASN A 115 -0.81 8.62 20.40
CA ASN A 115 -2.03 8.01 20.91
C ASN A 115 -2.48 6.81 20.04
N VAL A 116 -2.80 7.05 18.77
CA VAL A 116 -3.34 6.00 17.88
C VAL A 116 -2.50 5.81 16.63
N ALA A 117 -2.26 4.55 16.25
CA ALA A 117 -1.73 4.20 14.93
C ALA A 117 -2.74 3.36 14.12
N PHE A 118 -3.00 3.77 12.88
CA PHE A 118 -3.63 2.95 11.84
C PHE A 118 -2.53 2.27 11.03
N LEU A 119 -2.35 0.97 11.22
CA LEU A 119 -1.42 0.15 10.44
C LEU A 119 -2.16 -0.52 9.28
N ILE A 120 -1.85 -0.13 8.05
CA ILE A 120 -2.41 -0.78 6.86
C ILE A 120 -1.59 -2.01 6.54
N TYR A 121 -2.17 -3.18 6.82
CA TYR A 121 -1.70 -4.43 6.28
C TYR A 121 -2.25 -4.59 4.87
N HIS A 122 -1.35 -4.45 3.91
CA HIS A 122 -1.58 -4.88 2.54
C HIS A 122 -0.59 -6.02 2.23
N PRO A 123 -0.95 -7.05 1.46
CA PRO A 123 -0.06 -8.19 1.19
C PRO A 123 1.35 -7.84 0.68
N ASN A 124 1.52 -6.70 0.00
CA ASN A 124 2.83 -6.20 -0.41
C ASN A 124 3.77 -5.80 0.74
N LEU A 125 3.29 -5.75 1.99
CA LEU A 125 4.09 -5.39 3.16
C LEU A 125 5.31 -6.29 3.30
N LEU A 126 5.12 -7.61 3.30
CA LEU A 126 6.22 -8.55 3.54
C LEU A 126 7.26 -8.56 2.40
N PRO A 127 6.88 -8.61 1.11
CA PRO A 127 7.86 -8.50 0.02
C PRO A 127 8.64 -7.18 0.06
N ILE A 128 7.97 -6.06 0.35
CA ILE A 128 8.63 -4.75 0.47
C ILE A 128 9.56 -4.74 1.69
N ALA A 129 9.12 -5.24 2.84
CA ALA A 129 9.92 -5.27 4.05
C ALA A 129 11.21 -6.09 3.86
N ASN A 130 11.11 -7.26 3.23
CA ASN A 130 12.26 -8.10 2.89
C ASN A 130 13.22 -7.35 1.94
N ALA A 131 12.70 -6.78 0.84
CA ALA A 131 13.51 -6.03 -0.11
C ALA A 131 14.28 -4.86 0.55
N TYR A 132 13.62 -4.09 1.43
CA TYR A 132 14.26 -2.98 2.13
C TYR A 132 15.23 -3.43 3.23
N HIS A 133 15.01 -4.60 3.83
CA HIS A 133 15.99 -5.21 4.72
C HIS A 133 17.28 -5.54 3.95
N THR A 134 17.17 -6.23 2.82
CA THR A 134 18.31 -6.55 1.94
C THR A 134 19.03 -5.28 1.45
N MET A 135 18.28 -4.25 1.02
CA MET A 135 18.86 -2.96 0.64
C MET A 135 19.69 -2.36 1.77
N THR A 136 19.17 -2.39 3.00
CA THR A 136 19.85 -1.82 4.17
C THR A 136 21.14 -2.59 4.48
N GLN A 137 21.11 -3.92 4.44
CA GLN A 137 22.29 -4.77 4.65
C GLN A 137 23.38 -4.52 3.60
N ASN A 138 22.98 -4.28 2.35
CA ASN A 138 23.90 -4.09 1.23
C ASN A 138 24.29 -2.62 0.98
N GLY A 139 23.79 -1.67 1.79
CA GLY A 139 24.03 -0.24 1.58
C GLY A 139 23.48 0.30 0.26
N GLN A 140 22.41 -0.30 -0.28
CA GLN A 140 21.82 0.07 -1.57
C GLN A 140 20.64 1.03 -1.40
N THR A 141 20.50 1.96 -2.34
CA THR A 141 19.28 2.74 -2.53
C THR A 141 18.21 1.91 -3.25
N ALA A 142 16.94 2.30 -3.13
CA ALA A 142 15.83 1.64 -3.80
C ALA A 142 15.95 1.78 -5.33
N PHE A 143 16.48 2.91 -5.81
CA PHE A 143 16.72 3.10 -7.24
C PHE A 143 17.77 2.12 -7.78
N GLU A 144 18.82 1.83 -7.02
CA GLU A 144 19.84 0.84 -7.38
C GLU A 144 19.29 -0.59 -7.31
N PHE A 145 18.64 -0.94 -6.19
CA PHE A 145 18.13 -2.29 -5.96
C PHE A 145 17.07 -2.68 -7.00
N TYR A 146 16.05 -1.83 -7.20
CA TYR A 146 15.01 -2.08 -8.19
C TYR A 146 15.43 -1.74 -9.62
N ARG A 147 16.63 -1.18 -9.81
CA ARG A 147 17.15 -0.72 -11.10
C ARG A 147 16.15 0.19 -11.82
N TRP A 148 15.49 1.07 -11.07
CA TRP A 148 14.47 1.94 -11.61
C TRP A 148 15.07 2.96 -12.57
N LYS A 149 14.49 3.03 -13.76
CA LYS A 149 14.88 3.97 -14.81
C LYS A 149 13.69 4.82 -15.22
N THR A 150 13.93 6.12 -15.38
CA THR A 150 12.90 7.10 -15.77
C THR A 150 13.16 7.73 -17.15
N GLY A 151 14.20 7.26 -17.83
CA GLY A 151 14.58 7.67 -19.18
C GLY A 151 13.59 7.15 -20.23
N TRP A 152 13.27 8.00 -21.22
CA TRP A 152 12.28 7.65 -22.25
C TRP A 152 12.65 6.39 -23.04
N LEU A 153 13.92 6.25 -23.41
CA LEU A 153 14.43 5.09 -24.13
C LEU A 153 14.33 3.80 -23.31
N ASP A 154 14.63 3.86 -22.00
CA ASP A 154 14.49 2.70 -21.12
C ASP A 154 13.02 2.29 -20.97
N CYS A 155 12.11 3.25 -20.78
CA CYS A 155 10.67 2.98 -20.74
C CYS A 155 10.17 2.34 -22.04
N TRP A 156 10.64 2.82 -23.20
CA TRP A 156 10.30 2.23 -24.49
C TRP A 156 10.80 0.78 -24.62
N LYS A 157 12.08 0.52 -24.30
CA LYS A 157 12.67 -0.83 -24.32
C LYS A 157 11.90 -1.77 -23.39
N LEU A 158 11.59 -1.32 -22.18
CA LEU A 158 10.84 -2.09 -21.19
C LEU A 158 9.42 -2.38 -21.67
N SER A 159 8.74 -1.39 -22.28
CA SER A 159 7.38 -1.56 -22.82
C SER A 159 7.33 -2.62 -23.92
N ARG A 160 8.31 -2.61 -24.84
CA ARG A 160 8.43 -3.62 -25.90
C ARG A 160 8.67 -5.01 -25.31
N SER A 161 9.54 -5.13 -24.30
CA SER A 161 9.80 -6.39 -23.61
C SER A 161 8.55 -6.92 -22.91
N LYS A 162 7.87 -6.07 -22.13
CA LYS A 162 6.64 -6.43 -21.41
C LYS A 162 5.53 -6.92 -22.33
N ARG A 163 5.33 -6.27 -23.49
CA ARG A 163 4.32 -6.72 -24.48
C ARG A 163 4.61 -8.14 -24.98
N LYS A 164 5.88 -8.47 -25.25
CA LYS A 164 6.27 -9.83 -25.67
C LYS A 164 6.04 -10.86 -24.56
N GLN A 165 6.37 -10.50 -23.32
CA GLN A 165 6.21 -11.36 -22.16
C GLN A 165 4.74 -11.56 -21.79
N LEU A 166 3.86 -10.59 -22.04
CA LEU A 166 2.45 -10.66 -21.66
C LEU A 166 1.77 -11.90 -22.24
N THR A 167 1.91 -12.17 -23.55
CA THR A 167 1.33 -13.36 -24.19
C THR A 167 1.85 -14.65 -23.57
N GLN A 168 3.15 -14.72 -23.28
CA GLN A 168 3.75 -15.90 -22.63
C GLN A 168 3.20 -16.10 -21.22
N ARG A 169 3.09 -15.02 -20.44
CA ARG A 169 2.56 -15.03 -19.07
C ARG A 169 1.09 -15.41 -19.02
N MET A 170 0.29 -14.97 -20.01
CA MET A 170 -1.10 -15.42 -20.17
C MET A 170 -1.18 -16.91 -20.54
N ALA A 171 -0.33 -17.38 -21.46
CA ALA A 171 -0.29 -18.79 -21.86
C ALA A 171 0.05 -19.75 -20.71
N ILE A 172 0.89 -19.34 -19.77
CA ILE A 172 1.23 -20.13 -18.56
C ILE A 172 0.29 -19.87 -17.37
N GLY A 173 -0.76 -19.07 -17.55
CA GLY A 173 -1.76 -18.74 -16.53
C GLY A 173 -1.27 -17.83 -15.40
N GLU A 174 -0.13 -17.14 -15.57
CA GLU A 174 0.38 -16.17 -14.59
C GLU A 174 -0.43 -14.86 -14.63
N ILE A 175 -0.83 -14.43 -15.84
CA ILE A 175 -1.72 -13.29 -16.03
C ILE A 175 -3.07 -13.80 -16.53
N VAL A 176 -4.14 -13.33 -15.90
CA VAL A 176 -5.52 -13.53 -16.35
C VAL A 176 -6.15 -12.17 -16.60
N GLU A 177 -6.90 -12.04 -17.70
CA GLU A 177 -7.72 -10.86 -17.97
C GLU A 177 -9.20 -11.28 -17.97
N LEU A 178 -10.05 -10.47 -17.32
CA LEU A 178 -11.49 -10.72 -17.16
C LEU A 178 -12.26 -9.43 -17.37
N GLU A 179 -13.32 -9.49 -18.17
CA GLU A 179 -14.29 -8.40 -18.27
C GLU A 179 -15.31 -8.48 -17.12
N HIS A 180 -15.51 -7.38 -16.42
CA HIS A 180 -16.52 -7.25 -15.38
C HIS A 180 -17.21 -5.88 -15.50
N ARG A 181 -18.54 -5.89 -15.70
CA ARG A 181 -19.38 -4.69 -15.87
C ARG A 181 -18.81 -3.69 -16.92
N GLY A 182 -18.29 -4.21 -18.04
CA GLY A 182 -17.74 -3.40 -19.14
C GLY A 182 -16.32 -2.85 -18.91
N GLU A 183 -15.67 -3.20 -17.79
CA GLU A 183 -14.27 -2.89 -17.52
C GLU A 183 -13.42 -4.16 -17.56
N MET A 184 -12.20 -4.03 -18.10
CA MET A 184 -11.23 -5.12 -18.19
C MET A 184 -10.29 -5.09 -16.98
N PHE A 185 -10.28 -6.18 -16.23
CA PHE A 185 -9.44 -6.40 -15.06
C PHE A 185 -8.29 -7.34 -15.39
N ARG A 186 -7.07 -6.95 -15.02
CA ARG A 186 -5.87 -7.78 -15.16
C ARG A 186 -5.41 -8.26 -13.78
N PHE A 187 -5.26 -9.58 -13.64
CA PHE A 187 -4.82 -10.26 -12.43
C PHE A 187 -3.42 -10.84 -12.64
N ASN A 188 -2.60 -10.85 -11.59
CA ASN A 188 -1.24 -11.38 -11.64
C ASN A 188 -0.97 -12.34 -10.48
N SER A 189 -0.78 -13.63 -10.77
CA SER A 189 -0.55 -14.66 -9.75
C SER A 189 0.75 -14.47 -8.96
N ASN A 190 1.66 -13.62 -9.45
CA ASN A 190 2.92 -13.30 -8.78
C ASN A 190 2.85 -11.98 -7.98
N TYR A 191 1.73 -11.26 -8.01
CA TYR A 191 1.61 -10.02 -7.24
C TYR A 191 1.56 -10.33 -5.74
N CYS A 192 2.51 -9.77 -4.98
CA CYS A 192 2.70 -10.03 -3.54
C CYS A 192 3.00 -11.49 -3.17
N TYR A 193 3.28 -12.36 -4.15
CA TYR A 193 3.56 -13.76 -3.88
C TYR A 193 4.86 -13.93 -3.08
N ILE A 194 4.78 -14.69 -1.99
CA ILE A 194 5.90 -15.22 -1.23
C ILE A 194 5.75 -16.74 -1.20
N ARG A 195 6.84 -17.49 -1.33
CA ARG A 195 6.72 -18.94 -1.21
C ARG A 195 6.32 -19.31 0.23
N PRO A 196 5.36 -20.24 0.44
CA PRO A 196 4.87 -20.56 1.78
C PRO A 196 5.95 -20.92 2.81
N ASP A 197 7.02 -21.57 2.36
CA ASP A 197 8.18 -21.95 3.16
C ASP A 197 9.08 -20.78 3.59
N GLU A 198 9.01 -19.64 2.90
CA GLU A 198 9.79 -18.42 3.23
C GLU A 198 9.03 -17.45 4.16
N ILE A 199 7.70 -17.61 4.31
CA ILE A 199 6.87 -16.64 5.00
C ILE A 199 7.27 -16.51 6.48
N GLU A 200 7.54 -17.63 7.16
CA GLU A 200 7.89 -17.62 8.58
C GLU A 200 9.19 -16.83 8.83
N ASP A 201 10.22 -17.09 8.03
CA ASP A 201 11.52 -16.42 8.14
C ASP A 201 11.39 -14.90 7.89
N ILE A 202 10.63 -14.51 6.86
CA ILE A 202 10.39 -13.09 6.58
C ILE A 202 9.62 -12.44 7.74
N VAL A 203 8.59 -13.10 8.27
CA VAL A 203 7.82 -12.54 9.40
C VAL A 203 8.70 -12.41 10.64
N GLU A 204 9.48 -13.43 11.00
CA GLU A 204 10.34 -13.38 12.18
C GLU A 204 11.40 -12.28 12.07
N GLN A 205 11.97 -12.07 10.87
CA GLN A 205 12.90 -10.97 10.60
C GLN A 205 12.27 -9.58 10.82
N GLN A 206 10.98 -9.41 10.52
CA GLN A 206 10.28 -8.12 10.63
C GLN A 206 9.58 -7.91 11.98
N LYS A 207 9.28 -9.00 12.69
CA LYS A 207 8.48 -9.04 13.92
C LYS A 207 9.01 -8.08 14.99
N GLY A 208 10.31 -8.07 15.27
CA GLY A 208 10.88 -7.17 16.27
C GLY A 208 10.59 -5.69 15.98
N THR A 209 10.72 -5.28 14.72
CA THR A 209 10.47 -3.90 14.30
C THR A 209 8.98 -3.57 14.32
N LEU A 210 8.13 -4.50 13.85
CA LEU A 210 6.67 -4.33 13.87
C LEU A 210 6.13 -4.23 15.31
N CYS A 211 6.58 -5.09 16.21
CA CYS A 211 6.21 -5.04 17.62
C CYS A 211 6.71 -3.75 18.29
N GLN A 212 7.95 -3.33 18.02
CA GLN A 212 8.47 -2.09 18.55
C GLN A 212 7.70 -0.86 18.04
N LEU A 213 7.33 -0.84 16.75
CA LEU A 213 6.47 0.21 16.21
C LEU A 213 5.13 0.22 16.95
N ALA A 214 4.48 -0.93 17.05
CA ALA A 214 3.18 -1.05 17.69
C ALA A 214 3.22 -0.62 19.17
N SER A 215 4.25 -1.00 19.91
CA SER A 215 4.40 -0.67 21.34
C SER A 215 4.69 0.80 21.62
N THR A 216 4.99 1.62 20.59
CA THR A 216 5.18 3.07 20.79
C THR A 216 3.87 3.85 20.82
N PHE A 217 2.74 3.21 20.51
CA PHE A 217 1.42 3.83 20.51
C PHE A 217 0.54 3.27 21.62
N ASP A 218 -0.33 4.10 22.19
CA ASP A 218 -1.29 3.66 23.21
C ASP A 218 -2.30 2.65 22.63
N SER A 219 -2.67 2.83 21.35
CA SER A 219 -3.54 1.92 20.63
C SER A 219 -3.10 1.78 19.17
N VAL A 220 -3.07 0.54 18.68
CA VAL A 220 -2.81 0.23 17.28
C VAL A 220 -3.99 -0.50 16.67
N ILE A 221 -4.42 -0.03 15.50
CA ILE A 221 -5.52 -0.60 14.73
C ILE A 221 -4.93 -1.06 13.40
N CYS A 222 -4.94 -2.36 13.17
CA CYS A 222 -4.43 -2.95 11.94
C CYS A 222 -5.57 -3.26 10.97
N LEU A 223 -5.53 -2.66 9.78
CA LEU A 223 -6.53 -2.79 8.74
C LEU A 223 -5.98 -3.71 7.63
N ARG A 224 -6.63 -4.86 7.37
CA ARG A 224 -6.29 -5.74 6.23
C ARG A 224 -6.99 -5.25 4.96
N VAL A 225 -6.23 -4.68 4.04
CA VAL A 225 -6.74 -4.29 2.71
C VAL A 225 -6.52 -5.45 1.73
N PRO A 226 -7.59 -5.98 1.11
CA PRO A 226 -7.46 -7.09 0.15
C PRO A 226 -6.85 -6.62 -1.17
N ILE A 227 -6.32 -7.57 -1.94
CA ILE A 227 -5.95 -7.35 -3.34
C ILE A 227 -7.01 -7.90 -4.29
N LYS A 228 -7.14 -7.31 -5.48
CA LYS A 228 -8.10 -7.81 -6.48
C LYS A 228 -7.85 -9.26 -6.89
N GLU A 229 -6.60 -9.73 -6.81
CA GLU A 229 -6.24 -11.13 -7.06
C GLU A 229 -6.97 -12.12 -6.14
N GLU A 230 -7.35 -11.73 -4.92
CA GLU A 230 -8.18 -12.54 -4.02
C GLU A 230 -9.61 -12.73 -4.59
N LEU A 231 -10.08 -11.76 -5.37
CA LEU A 231 -11.43 -11.68 -5.94
C LEU A 231 -11.56 -12.36 -7.31
N LEU A 232 -10.51 -13.01 -7.82
CA LEU A 232 -10.59 -13.74 -9.08
C LEU A 232 -11.65 -14.85 -8.96
N PRO A 233 -12.68 -14.88 -9.84
CA PRO A 233 -13.75 -15.88 -9.78
C PRO A 233 -13.22 -17.31 -9.94
N THR A 234 -13.89 -18.27 -9.28
CA THR A 234 -13.50 -19.69 -9.30
C THR A 234 -13.39 -20.26 -10.72
N THR A 235 -14.22 -19.80 -11.66
CA THR A 235 -14.19 -20.23 -13.07
C THR A 235 -12.91 -19.86 -13.80
N HIS A 236 -12.13 -18.92 -13.28
CA HIS A 236 -10.84 -18.47 -13.83
C HIS A 236 -9.66 -18.83 -12.93
N LEU A 237 -9.91 -19.53 -11.82
CA LEU A 237 -8.88 -19.92 -10.88
C LEU A 237 -8.03 -21.04 -11.48
N ASN A 238 -6.71 -20.90 -11.37
CA ASN A 238 -5.75 -21.94 -11.71
C ASN A 238 -4.81 -22.15 -10.53
N LYS A 239 -4.00 -23.22 -10.59
CA LYS A 239 -3.08 -23.60 -9.51
C LYS A 239 -2.17 -22.46 -9.02
N ARG A 240 -1.77 -21.52 -9.90
CA ARG A 240 -0.93 -20.38 -9.49
C ARG A 240 -1.70 -19.40 -8.61
N PHE A 241 -2.96 -19.13 -8.94
CA PHE A 241 -3.81 -18.26 -8.12
C PHE A 241 -4.27 -18.95 -6.83
N GLU A 242 -4.46 -20.27 -6.83
CA GLU A 242 -4.69 -21.04 -5.60
C GLU A 242 -3.51 -20.90 -4.62
N VAL A 243 -2.29 -21.14 -5.12
CA VAL A 243 -1.06 -20.99 -4.35
C VAL A 243 -0.84 -19.55 -3.90
N LEU A 244 -1.19 -18.55 -4.72
CA LEU A 244 -1.19 -17.15 -4.30
C LEU A 244 -2.16 -16.95 -3.13
N LYS A 245 -3.43 -17.35 -3.25
CA LYS A 245 -4.43 -17.18 -2.17
C LYS A 245 -3.98 -17.84 -0.86
N GLU A 246 -3.41 -19.04 -0.92
CA GLU A 246 -2.82 -19.71 0.23
C GLU A 246 -1.68 -18.89 0.85
N SER A 247 -0.73 -18.42 0.03
CA SER A 247 0.38 -17.57 0.47
C SER A 247 -0.08 -16.29 1.18
N LEU A 248 -1.14 -15.65 0.68
CA LEU A 248 -1.73 -14.44 1.27
C LEU A 248 -2.34 -14.71 2.64
N GLU A 249 -3.10 -15.81 2.77
CA GLU A 249 -3.73 -16.19 4.05
C GLU A 249 -2.70 -16.60 5.10
N ILE A 250 -1.67 -17.37 4.72
CA ILE A 250 -0.57 -17.71 5.62
C ILE A 250 0.15 -16.42 6.05
N SER A 251 0.51 -15.55 5.11
CA SER A 251 1.18 -14.27 5.38
C SER A 251 0.38 -13.43 6.38
N TRP A 252 -0.93 -13.29 6.17
CA TRP A 252 -1.80 -12.55 7.08
C TRP A 252 -1.85 -13.18 8.47
N SER A 253 -2.08 -14.50 8.54
CA SER A 253 -2.16 -15.24 9.80
C SER A 253 -0.88 -15.10 10.64
N ARG A 254 0.28 -15.17 10.00
CA ARG A 254 1.59 -15.02 10.68
C ARG A 254 1.80 -13.60 11.20
N VAL A 255 1.52 -12.57 10.39
CA VAL A 255 1.62 -11.18 10.84
C VAL A 255 0.64 -10.87 11.97
N LYS A 256 -0.60 -11.34 11.86
CA LYS A 256 -1.60 -11.20 12.92
C LYS A 256 -1.14 -11.85 14.23
N SER A 257 -0.61 -13.07 14.17
CA SER A 257 -0.08 -13.79 15.34
C SER A 257 1.11 -13.06 15.97
N ALA A 258 2.01 -12.51 15.16
CA ALA A 258 3.18 -11.77 15.63
C ALA A 258 2.79 -10.48 16.40
N LEU A 259 1.70 -9.83 16.00
CA LEU A 259 1.26 -8.53 16.52
C LEU A 259 0.13 -8.61 17.57
N ALA A 260 -0.42 -9.81 17.83
CA ALA A 260 -1.66 -10.05 18.58
C ALA A 260 -1.78 -9.34 19.94
N LYS A 261 -0.66 -9.12 20.65
CA LYS A 261 -0.65 -8.54 22.00
C LYS A 261 -0.88 -7.03 22.06
N HIS A 262 -0.71 -6.31 20.95
CA HIS A 262 -0.66 -4.85 20.95
C HIS A 262 -1.63 -4.19 19.96
N VAL A 263 -2.40 -4.99 19.22
CA VAL A 263 -3.07 -4.54 18.01
C VAL A 263 -4.51 -5.02 17.95
N LEU A 264 -5.44 -4.10 17.72
CA LEU A 264 -6.81 -4.40 17.31
C LEU A 264 -6.81 -4.69 15.80
N PHE A 265 -7.20 -5.89 15.40
CA PHE A 265 -7.28 -6.26 13.99
C PHE A 265 -8.69 -6.04 13.45
N CYS A 266 -8.80 -5.21 12.42
CA CYS A 266 -10.02 -5.00 11.68
C CYS A 266 -9.97 -5.84 10.41
N HIS A 267 -10.91 -6.76 10.28
CA HIS A 267 -11.06 -7.52 9.04
C HIS A 267 -11.87 -6.69 8.04
N THR A 268 -11.18 -5.81 7.30
CA THR A 268 -11.78 -4.96 6.26
C THR A 268 -11.76 -5.63 4.88
N ALA A 269 -11.72 -6.96 4.79
CA ALA A 269 -11.67 -7.63 3.49
C ALA A 269 -13.06 -8.02 2.96
N GLU A 270 -14.06 -8.10 3.83
CA GLU A 270 -15.41 -8.51 3.46
C GLU A 270 -16.08 -7.49 2.52
N GLY A 271 -16.93 -7.97 1.60
CA GLY A 271 -17.72 -7.10 0.72
C GLY A 271 -16.94 -6.28 -0.31
N PHE A 272 -15.64 -6.51 -0.49
CA PHE A 272 -14.92 -5.93 -1.62
C PHE A 272 -15.33 -6.61 -2.95
N GLU A 273 -15.62 -5.81 -3.98
CA GLU A 273 -15.89 -6.25 -5.35
C GLU A 273 -14.78 -5.78 -6.29
N LEU A 274 -14.69 -6.37 -7.50
CA LEU A 274 -13.73 -5.92 -8.52
C LEU A 274 -13.88 -4.43 -8.86
N SER A 275 -15.11 -3.90 -8.85
CA SER A 275 -15.38 -2.48 -9.10
C SER A 275 -14.82 -1.52 -8.04
N HIS A 276 -14.25 -2.01 -6.95
CA HIS A 276 -13.52 -1.21 -5.95
C HIS A 276 -12.04 -1.00 -6.29
N PHE A 277 -11.56 -1.64 -7.37
CA PHE A 277 -10.17 -1.57 -7.80
C PHE A 277 -10.08 -0.93 -9.19
N HIS A 278 -8.90 -0.42 -9.53
CA HIS A 278 -8.60 -0.07 -10.92
C HIS A 278 -8.44 -1.34 -11.77
N GLY A 279 -8.95 -1.37 -13.00
CA GLY A 279 -8.87 -2.56 -13.84
C GLY A 279 -7.43 -3.07 -14.09
N HIS A 280 -6.49 -2.15 -14.35
CA HIS A 280 -5.11 -2.47 -14.74
C HIS A 280 -4.07 -2.19 -13.65
N ASP A 281 -4.50 -1.72 -12.48
CA ASP A 281 -3.65 -1.42 -11.35
C ASP A 281 -4.20 -2.11 -10.09
N THR A 282 -3.36 -2.37 -9.10
CA THR A 282 -3.74 -3.14 -7.91
C THR A 282 -4.40 -2.29 -6.82
N HIS A 283 -4.30 -0.97 -6.90
CA HIS A 283 -4.81 -0.07 -5.87
C HIS A 283 -6.33 0.08 -5.96
N LEU A 284 -6.91 0.50 -4.83
CA LEU A 284 -8.31 0.88 -4.74
C LEU A 284 -8.59 2.12 -5.59
N ASN A 285 -9.76 2.17 -6.22
CA ASN A 285 -10.28 3.38 -6.83
C ASN A 285 -11.06 4.21 -5.80
N GLU A 286 -11.78 5.25 -6.23
CA GLU A 286 -12.57 6.11 -5.34
C GLU A 286 -13.63 5.32 -4.56
N THR A 287 -14.40 4.46 -5.23
CA THR A 287 -15.45 3.66 -4.58
C THR A 287 -14.88 2.65 -3.60
N GLY A 288 -13.73 2.04 -3.90
CA GLY A 288 -13.01 1.16 -2.98
C GLY A 288 -12.50 1.86 -1.73
N ASN A 289 -11.97 3.08 -1.86
CA ASN A 289 -11.55 3.89 -0.70
C ASN A 289 -12.75 4.33 0.14
N GLN A 290 -13.88 4.65 -0.48
CA GLN A 290 -15.13 4.93 0.24
C GLN A 290 -15.65 3.69 0.99
N HIS A 291 -15.60 2.51 0.37
CA HIS A 291 -15.97 1.26 1.02
C HIS A 291 -15.08 0.96 2.23
N LEU A 292 -13.76 1.07 2.06
CA LEU A 292 -12.79 0.90 3.16
C LEU A 292 -13.09 1.87 4.32
N ARG A 293 -13.32 3.15 4.02
CA ARG A 293 -13.69 4.17 5.02
C ARG A 293 -14.88 3.76 5.85
N ASN A 294 -15.95 3.30 5.19
CA ASN A 294 -17.18 2.90 5.87
C ASN A 294 -16.96 1.67 6.76
N GLN A 295 -16.11 0.73 6.35
CA GLN A 295 -15.76 -0.43 7.19
C GLN A 295 -14.92 -0.05 8.41
N VAL A 296 -13.94 0.83 8.23
CA VAL A 296 -13.14 1.34 9.35
C VAL A 296 -14.04 2.05 10.35
N ARG A 297 -14.93 2.94 9.89
CA ARG A 297 -15.89 3.63 10.76
C ARG A 297 -16.72 2.65 11.59
N LYS A 298 -17.38 1.69 10.94
CA LYS A 298 -18.18 0.66 11.63
C LYS A 298 -17.36 -0.14 12.64
N THR A 299 -16.11 -0.45 12.32
CA THR A 299 -15.25 -1.23 13.22
C THR A 299 -14.85 -0.43 14.45
N LEU A 300 -14.57 0.87 14.30
CA LEU A 300 -14.25 1.75 15.42
C LEU A 300 -15.47 1.97 16.32
N GLU A 301 -16.66 2.12 15.74
CA GLU A 301 -17.92 2.20 16.49
C GLU A 301 -18.17 0.93 17.30
N TYR A 302 -18.04 -0.25 16.69
CA TYR A 302 -18.22 -1.53 17.37
C TYR A 302 -17.19 -1.75 18.49
N ALA A 303 -15.96 -1.28 18.30
CA ALA A 303 -14.90 -1.39 19.30
C ALA A 303 -15.04 -0.39 20.47
N GLY A 304 -16.09 0.44 20.50
CA GLY A 304 -16.23 1.52 21.48
C GLY A 304 -15.13 2.58 21.35
N LYS A 305 -14.52 2.67 20.17
CA LYS A 305 -13.44 3.61 19.82
C LYS A 305 -13.93 4.71 18.88
N SER A 306 -15.23 5.04 18.91
CA SER A 306 -15.78 6.15 18.13
C SER A 306 -15.08 7.48 18.45
N ASP A 307 -14.62 7.67 19.69
CA ASP A 307 -13.86 8.88 20.07
C ASP A 307 -12.47 8.97 19.41
N THR A 308 -11.98 7.87 18.81
CA THR A 308 -10.79 7.89 17.93
C THR A 308 -11.09 8.57 16.59
N LEU A 309 -12.37 8.62 16.20
CA LEU A 309 -12.88 9.44 15.11
C LEU A 309 -13.22 10.80 15.68
N CYS A 310 -12.27 11.72 15.69
CA CYS A 310 -12.53 13.08 16.09
C CYS A 310 -13.62 13.63 15.16
N ARG A 311 -14.78 13.95 15.76
CA ARG A 311 -16.02 14.29 15.06
C ARG A 311 -15.73 15.30 13.96
N ILE A 312 -15.95 14.90 12.72
CA ILE A 312 -16.18 15.87 11.64
C ILE A 312 -17.60 16.36 11.93
N ASP A 313 -17.73 17.55 12.50
CA ASP A 313 -19.04 18.19 12.62
C ASP A 313 -19.67 18.24 11.22
N GLU A 314 -20.84 17.60 11.07
CA GLU A 314 -21.61 17.51 9.82
C GLU A 314 -22.05 18.89 9.31
#